data_AF-A0A0P6YQW1-F1
#
_entry.id   AF-A0A0P6YQW1-F1
#
_cell.length_a   1.000
_cell.length_b   1.000
_cell.length_c   1.000
_cell.angle_alpha   90.00
_cell.angle_beta   90.00
_cell.angle_gamma   90.00
#
_symmetry.space_group_name_H-M   'P 1'
#
loop_
_entity.id
_entity.type
_entity.pdbx_description
1 polymer ?
#
loop_
_entity_poly.entity_id
_entity_poly.type
_entity_poly.pdbx_seq_one_letter_code
_entity_poly.pdbx_strand_id
1 'polypeptide(L)'
;MEREPIHWQPITMLPTLVMMADEALAEAEEQLENMQVAVQRPGLLDAATIARAVQIYEEQRHFLTIYAEQGRRWQQLNPTGATLRQLETLLATTAKATTVNAELLAVLAQLQAQPTSPQDEDWYTAVGEIAMALADGRVVEAMAWADEALETVGWTARQRAELLGLRGLAWVDYGEFGEAVRDYRAALALWAMLPEDADRVKHIQTWDLLIQALLHQEDFPQATEAVTTLVQLVDTHKDGLFKQPDGPRLWMATAYHRALVAEFALDYPTAATWYAEAQQRAQTIALAPDHPLARLIAEGIERNEQGS
;
A
#
# COMPACT_ATOMS: atom_id res chain seq x y z
N MET A 1 -17.77 33.49 13.64
CA MET A 1 -17.54 33.78 12.22
C MET A 1 -18.92 33.95 11.59
N GLU A 2 -19.31 35.17 11.24
CA GLU A 2 -20.59 35.42 10.56
C GLU A 2 -20.53 34.73 9.19
N ARG A 3 -21.51 33.86 8.89
CA ARG A 3 -21.58 33.19 7.58
C ARG A 3 -21.90 34.26 6.54
N GLU A 4 -21.09 34.33 5.48
CA GLU A 4 -21.37 35.21 4.34
C GLU A 4 -22.79 34.95 3.79
N PRO A 5 -23.49 35.99 3.32
CA PRO A 5 -24.83 35.84 2.78
C PRO A 5 -24.81 34.94 1.54
N ILE A 6 -25.73 33.97 1.47
CA ILE A 6 -25.84 33.06 0.33
C ILE A 6 -26.26 33.85 -0.92
N HIS A 7 -25.41 33.83 -1.94
CA HIS A 7 -25.68 34.42 -3.25
C HIS A 7 -26.38 33.41 -4.17
N TRP A 8 -27.72 33.49 -4.19
CA TRP A 8 -28.56 32.65 -5.06
C TRP A 8 -28.30 32.91 -6.55
N GLN A 9 -28.26 31.85 -7.34
CA GLN A 9 -27.86 31.86 -8.74
C GLN A 9 -29.07 31.91 -9.70
N PRO A 10 -28.93 32.50 -10.89
CA PRO A 10 -29.94 32.44 -11.95
C PRO A 10 -30.03 31.03 -12.55
N ILE A 11 -31.21 30.64 -13.07
CA ILE A 11 -31.44 29.29 -13.63
C ILE A 11 -30.51 28.94 -14.81
N THR A 12 -29.89 29.93 -15.44
CA THR A 12 -28.83 29.74 -16.44
C THR A 12 -27.59 29.03 -15.89
N MET A 13 -27.40 29.01 -14.57
CA MET A 13 -26.32 28.29 -13.89
C MET A 13 -26.65 26.81 -13.63
N LEU A 14 -27.85 26.33 -13.99
CA LEU A 14 -28.27 24.95 -13.77
C LEU A 14 -27.27 23.91 -14.32
N PRO A 15 -26.72 24.04 -15.54
CA PRO A 15 -25.75 23.06 -16.05
C PRO A 15 -24.48 22.98 -15.20
N THR A 16 -23.99 24.11 -14.69
CA THR A 16 -22.81 24.17 -13.83
C THR A 16 -23.06 23.46 -12.50
N LEU A 17 -24.21 23.72 -11.88
CA LEU A 17 -24.58 23.07 -10.61
C LEU A 17 -24.81 21.57 -10.76
N VAL A 18 -25.34 21.11 -11.90
CA VAL A 18 -25.45 19.68 -12.21
C VAL A 18 -24.08 19.02 -12.27
N MET A 19 -23.13 19.63 -13.01
CA MET A 19 -21.75 19.13 -13.11
C MET A 19 -21.07 19.06 -11.74
N MET A 20 -21.14 20.13 -10.95
CA MET A 20 -20.55 20.15 -9.61
C MET A 20 -21.17 19.13 -8.66
N ALA A 21 -22.48 18.91 -8.74
CA ALA A 21 -23.15 17.89 -7.93
C ALA A 21 -22.74 16.46 -8.33
N ASP A 22 -22.50 16.24 -9.63
CA ASP A 22 -22.05 14.95 -10.17
C ASP A 22 -20.61 14.64 -9.75
N GLU A 23 -19.71 15.62 -9.88
CA GLU A 23 -18.32 15.51 -9.39
C GLU A 23 -18.26 15.26 -7.88
N ALA A 24 -19.03 16.02 -7.10
CA ALA A 24 -19.12 15.83 -5.65
C ALA A 24 -19.65 14.45 -5.25
N LEU A 25 -20.61 13.90 -6.02
CA LEU A 25 -21.11 12.56 -5.81
C LEU A 25 -20.03 11.50 -6.10
N ALA A 26 -19.37 11.59 -7.26
CA ALA A 26 -18.35 10.64 -7.67
C ALA A 26 -17.17 10.59 -6.67
N GLU A 27 -16.70 11.77 -6.24
CA GLU A 27 -15.65 11.87 -5.22
C GLU A 27 -16.09 11.26 -3.89
N ALA A 28 -17.31 11.56 -3.42
CA ALA A 28 -17.81 11.02 -2.16
C ALA A 28 -17.99 9.49 -2.21
N GLU A 29 -18.39 8.92 -3.36
CA GLU A 29 -18.52 7.48 -3.55
C GLU A 29 -17.16 6.77 -3.52
N GLU A 30 -16.16 7.30 -4.23
CA GLU A 30 -14.79 6.78 -4.20
C GLU A 30 -14.21 6.81 -2.78
N GLN A 31 -14.42 7.92 -2.08
CA GLN A 31 -13.86 8.12 -0.76
C GLN A 31 -14.57 7.28 0.30
N LEU A 32 -15.86 7.00 0.14
CA LEU A 32 -16.57 6.03 0.96
C LEU A 32 -15.95 4.63 0.85
N GLU A 33 -15.62 4.18 -0.36
CA GLU A 33 -14.94 2.90 -0.56
C GLU A 33 -13.57 2.86 0.13
N ASN A 34 -12.76 3.92 -0.05
CA ASN A 34 -11.45 4.04 0.59
C ASN A 34 -11.53 4.03 2.12
N MET A 35 -12.48 4.77 2.70
CA MET A 35 -12.64 4.82 4.16
C MET A 35 -13.18 3.51 4.74
N GLN A 36 -14.01 2.77 4.00
CA GLN A 36 -14.45 1.43 4.40
C GLN A 36 -13.28 0.44 4.48
N VAL A 37 -12.30 0.55 3.58
CA VAL A 37 -11.05 -0.23 3.67
C VAL A 37 -10.26 0.15 4.92
N ALA A 38 -10.16 1.45 5.23
CA ALA A 38 -9.47 1.93 6.43
C ALA A 38 -10.11 1.41 7.72
N VAL A 39 -11.45 1.27 7.78
CA VAL A 39 -12.14 0.69 8.95
C VAL A 39 -11.67 -0.72 9.26
N GLN A 40 -11.36 -1.52 8.23
CA GLN A 40 -10.87 -2.89 8.38
C GLN A 40 -9.36 -2.95 8.71
N ARG A 41 -8.66 -1.81 8.67
CA ARG A 41 -7.21 -1.70 8.88
C ARG A 41 -6.92 -0.56 9.87
N PRO A 42 -7.14 -0.79 11.18
CA PRO A 42 -6.85 0.21 12.20
C PRO A 42 -5.44 0.78 12.06
N GLY A 43 -5.29 2.10 12.17
CA GLY A 43 -4.01 2.81 12.04
C GLY A 43 -3.60 3.19 10.61
N LEU A 44 -4.32 2.75 9.58
CA LEU A 44 -4.00 3.11 8.18
C LEU A 44 -4.02 4.62 7.91
N LEU A 45 -4.88 5.35 8.63
CA LEU A 45 -5.01 6.80 8.53
C LEU A 45 -4.72 7.43 9.89
N ASP A 46 -3.91 8.49 9.90
CA ASP A 46 -3.64 9.26 11.10
C ASP A 46 -4.84 10.15 11.48
N ALA A 47 -4.86 10.58 12.75
CA ALA A 47 -5.95 11.39 13.30
C ALA A 47 -6.12 12.74 12.60
N ALA A 48 -5.05 13.35 12.10
CA ALA A 48 -5.11 14.65 11.41
C ALA A 48 -5.73 14.49 10.01
N THR A 49 -5.42 13.41 9.31
CA THR A 49 -6.02 13.03 8.02
C THR A 49 -7.52 12.77 8.19
N ILE A 50 -7.92 12.01 9.22
CA ILE A 50 -9.34 11.76 9.51
C ILE A 50 -10.06 13.08 9.86
N ALA A 51 -9.46 13.93 10.70
CA ALA A 51 -10.06 15.22 11.07
C ALA A 51 -10.24 16.16 9.87
N ARG A 52 -9.27 16.20 8.95
CA ARG A 52 -9.37 16.98 7.70
C ARG A 52 -10.49 16.45 6.80
N ALA A 53 -10.59 15.13 6.65
CA ALA A 53 -11.66 14.51 5.87
C ALA A 53 -13.05 14.88 6.44
N VAL A 54 -13.22 14.82 7.77
CA VAL A 54 -14.47 15.25 8.41
C VAL A 54 -14.82 16.70 8.04
N GLN A 55 -13.87 17.62 8.13
CA GLN A 55 -14.11 19.03 7.76
C GLN A 55 -14.57 19.19 6.31
N ILE A 56 -13.90 18.51 5.37
CA ILE A 56 -14.23 18.57 3.94
C ILE A 56 -15.66 18.09 3.70
N TYR A 57 -16.05 16.94 4.24
CA TYR A 57 -17.38 16.36 3.98
C TYR A 57 -18.50 17.03 4.77
N GLU A 58 -18.21 17.64 5.93
CA GLU A 58 -19.15 18.54 6.59
C GLU A 58 -19.42 19.80 5.77
N GLU A 59 -18.38 20.39 5.18
CA GLU A 59 -18.48 21.54 4.29
C GLU A 59 -19.21 21.17 2.98
N GLN A 60 -18.86 20.04 2.36
CA GLN A 60 -19.53 19.55 1.16
C GLN A 60 -21.03 19.32 1.42
N ARG A 61 -21.40 18.72 2.57
CA ARG A 61 -22.81 18.55 2.97
C ARG A 61 -23.54 19.89 3.14
N HIS A 62 -22.85 20.92 3.61
CA HIS A 62 -23.40 22.27 3.68
C HIS A 62 -23.70 22.81 2.27
N PHE A 63 -22.76 22.69 1.33
CA PHE A 63 -22.96 23.12 -0.06
C PHE A 63 -24.09 22.35 -0.76
N LEU A 64 -24.18 21.03 -0.57
CA LEU A 64 -25.27 20.22 -1.12
C LEU A 64 -26.65 20.67 -0.61
N THR A 65 -26.74 21.14 0.64
CA THR A 65 -27.97 21.73 1.17
C THR A 65 -28.36 23.00 0.42
N ILE A 66 -27.38 23.85 0.07
CA ILE A 66 -27.58 25.06 -0.72
C ILE A 66 -28.03 24.71 -2.13
N TYR A 67 -27.43 23.69 -2.76
CA TYR A 67 -27.81 23.25 -4.12
C TYR A 67 -29.23 22.71 -4.17
N ALA A 68 -29.62 21.91 -3.18
CA ALA A 68 -30.98 21.40 -3.06
C ALA A 68 -31.99 22.56 -2.93
N GLU A 69 -31.67 23.58 -2.12
CA GLU A 69 -32.54 24.74 -1.94
C GLU A 69 -32.61 25.64 -3.19
N GLN A 70 -31.48 25.85 -3.87
CA GLN A 70 -31.42 26.52 -5.16
C GLN A 70 -32.29 25.79 -6.20
N GLY A 71 -32.23 24.45 -6.23
CA GLY A 71 -33.06 23.63 -7.11
C GLY A 71 -34.56 23.79 -6.81
N ARG A 72 -34.97 23.76 -5.54
CA ARG A 72 -36.37 23.99 -5.14
C ARG A 72 -36.88 25.37 -5.54
N ARG A 73 -36.05 26.40 -5.43
CA ARG A 73 -36.39 27.75 -5.90
C ARG A 73 -36.61 27.79 -7.40
N TRP A 74 -35.78 27.10 -8.18
CA TRP A 74 -35.98 26.99 -9.62
C TRP A 74 -37.21 26.15 -10.00
N GLN A 75 -37.61 25.17 -9.19
CA GLN A 75 -38.87 24.44 -9.43
C GLN A 75 -40.09 25.37 -9.41
N GLN A 76 -40.07 26.40 -8.55
CA GLN A 76 -41.16 27.39 -8.47
C GLN A 76 -41.28 28.28 -9.71
N LEU A 77 -40.26 28.32 -10.57
CA LEU A 77 -40.31 28.99 -11.88
C LEU A 77 -41.07 28.18 -12.94
N ASN A 78 -41.53 26.97 -12.60
CA ASN A 78 -42.23 26.04 -13.48
C ASN A 78 -41.48 25.77 -14.80
N PRO A 79 -40.20 25.34 -14.75
CA PRO A 79 -39.45 25.00 -15.94
C PRO A 79 -40.08 23.82 -16.67
N THR A 80 -39.87 23.75 -17.99
CA THR A 80 -40.40 22.67 -18.83
C THR A 80 -39.29 22.09 -19.72
N GLY A 81 -39.57 20.95 -20.37
CA GLY A 81 -38.67 20.37 -21.36
C GLY A 81 -37.30 19.97 -20.81
N ALA A 82 -36.23 20.37 -21.49
CA ALA A 82 -34.87 20.00 -21.12
C ALA A 82 -34.43 20.59 -19.77
N THR A 83 -34.85 21.82 -19.47
CA THR A 83 -34.52 22.50 -18.21
C THR A 83 -35.14 21.77 -17.01
N LEU A 84 -36.39 21.28 -17.14
CA LEU A 84 -37.03 20.50 -16.09
C LEU A 84 -36.24 19.20 -15.81
N ARG A 85 -35.84 18.47 -16.85
CA ARG A 85 -35.05 17.24 -16.70
C ARG A 85 -33.71 17.50 -16.02
N GLN A 86 -32.98 18.55 -16.42
CA GLN A 86 -31.71 18.91 -15.77
C GLN A 86 -31.90 19.28 -14.29
N LEU A 87 -33.02 19.94 -13.96
CA LEU A 87 -33.34 20.29 -12.59
C LEU A 87 -33.68 19.05 -11.75
N GLU A 88 -34.42 18.10 -12.32
CA GLU A 88 -34.68 16.80 -11.70
C GLU A 88 -33.37 16.02 -11.47
N THR A 89 -32.45 16.03 -12.43
CA THR A 89 -31.11 15.46 -12.28
C THR A 89 -30.36 16.12 -11.14
N LEU A 90 -30.28 17.46 -11.10
CA LEU A 90 -29.61 18.18 -10.01
C LEU A 90 -30.15 17.74 -8.64
N LEU A 91 -31.48 17.74 -8.47
CA LEU A 91 -32.11 17.39 -7.19
C LEU A 91 -31.86 15.93 -6.80
N ALA A 92 -31.93 15.01 -7.76
CA ALA A 92 -31.67 13.60 -7.52
C ALA A 92 -30.19 13.34 -7.14
N THR A 93 -29.25 13.91 -7.90
CA THR A 93 -27.80 13.80 -7.64
C THR A 93 -27.44 14.41 -6.30
N THR A 94 -27.97 15.61 -5.98
CA THR A 94 -27.72 16.27 -4.70
C THR A 94 -28.26 15.46 -3.52
N ALA A 95 -29.44 14.84 -3.67
CA ALA A 95 -30.00 13.96 -2.66
C ALA A 95 -29.13 12.71 -2.43
N LYS A 96 -28.68 12.07 -3.52
CA LYS A 96 -27.77 10.91 -3.44
C LYS A 96 -26.44 11.28 -2.79
N ALA A 97 -25.82 12.38 -3.22
CA ALA A 97 -24.56 12.88 -2.66
C ALA A 97 -24.70 13.23 -1.16
N THR A 98 -25.87 13.70 -0.73
CA THR A 98 -26.15 13.96 0.69
C THR A 98 -26.17 12.67 1.51
N THR A 99 -26.77 11.60 0.98
CA THR A 99 -26.78 10.28 1.61
C THR A 99 -25.37 9.70 1.70
N VAL A 100 -24.62 9.70 0.60
CA VAL A 100 -23.24 9.20 0.57
C VAL A 100 -22.35 9.96 1.54
N ASN A 101 -22.46 11.30 1.60
CA ASN A 101 -21.76 12.12 2.58
C ASN A 101 -22.11 11.76 4.03
N ALA A 102 -23.38 11.45 4.31
CA ALA A 102 -23.80 11.04 5.65
C ALA A 102 -23.21 9.68 6.05
N GLU A 103 -23.17 8.73 5.11
CA GLU A 103 -22.51 7.44 5.31
C GLU A 103 -21.00 7.61 5.52
N LEU A 104 -20.35 8.44 4.72
CA LEU A 104 -18.92 8.75 4.83
C LEU A 104 -18.58 9.39 6.17
N LEU A 105 -19.35 10.37 6.62
CA LEU A 105 -19.18 10.98 7.95
C LEU A 105 -19.41 9.96 9.08
N ALA A 106 -20.32 9.00 8.91
CA ALA A 106 -20.52 7.93 9.90
C ALA A 106 -19.33 6.97 9.93
N VAL A 107 -18.74 6.64 8.77
CA VAL A 107 -17.50 5.85 8.68
C VAL A 107 -16.32 6.59 9.30
N LEU A 108 -16.16 7.88 9.02
CA LEU A 108 -15.13 8.72 9.64
C LEU A 108 -15.30 8.80 11.15
N ALA A 109 -16.53 8.92 11.65
CA ALA A 109 -16.80 8.86 13.09
C ALA A 109 -16.44 7.51 13.71
N GLN A 110 -16.65 6.39 12.98
CA GLN A 110 -16.17 5.09 13.42
C GLN A 110 -14.65 5.06 13.49
N LEU A 111 -13.94 5.55 12.47
CA LEU A 111 -12.48 5.65 12.46
C LEU A 111 -11.95 6.53 13.60
N GLN A 112 -12.62 7.63 13.95
CA GLN A 112 -12.27 8.47 15.10
C GLN A 112 -12.50 7.77 16.44
N ALA A 113 -13.53 6.91 16.52
CA ALA A 113 -13.88 6.17 17.73
C ALA A 113 -13.10 4.86 17.87
N GLN A 114 -12.45 4.39 16.80
CA GLN A 114 -11.52 3.29 16.89
C GLN A 114 -10.38 3.73 17.81
N PRO A 115 -9.98 2.89 18.77
CA PRO A 115 -8.82 3.20 19.57
C PRO A 115 -7.62 3.27 18.61
N THR A 116 -7.09 4.49 18.39
CA THR A 116 -5.66 4.60 18.13
C THR A 116 -5.03 4.06 19.40
N SER A 117 -4.50 2.83 19.35
CA SER A 117 -3.70 2.38 20.48
C SER A 117 -2.58 3.41 20.62
N PRO A 118 -2.26 3.92 21.83
CA PRO A 118 -1.04 4.70 22.02
C PRO A 118 0.19 3.95 21.47
N GLN A 119 0.13 2.62 21.43
CA GLN A 119 1.12 1.78 20.78
C GLN A 119 1.13 1.89 19.24
N ASP A 120 0.02 2.23 18.57
CA ASP A 120 0.00 2.38 17.11
C ASP A 120 0.70 3.68 16.67
N GLU A 121 0.57 4.77 17.44
CA GLU A 121 1.27 6.04 17.16
C GLU A 121 2.79 5.91 17.40
N ASP A 122 3.18 5.28 18.52
CA ASP A 122 4.58 4.94 18.81
C ASP A 122 5.15 3.99 17.74
N TRP A 123 4.33 3.04 17.25
CA TRP A 123 4.69 2.10 16.21
C TRP A 123 5.00 2.77 14.88
N TYR A 124 4.07 3.60 14.36
CA TYR A 124 4.26 4.26 13.07
C TYR A 124 5.41 5.26 13.13
N THR A 125 5.61 5.92 14.27
CA THR A 125 6.77 6.78 14.49
C THR A 125 8.07 5.97 14.42
N ALA A 126 8.18 4.89 15.20
CA ALA A 126 9.38 4.06 15.23
C ALA A 126 9.74 3.49 13.84
N VAL A 127 8.77 2.86 13.16
CA VAL A 127 9.01 2.30 11.82
C VAL A 127 9.32 3.39 10.80
N GLY A 128 8.61 4.51 10.84
CA GLY A 128 8.83 5.63 9.94
C GLY A 128 10.22 6.23 10.07
N GLU A 129 10.70 6.45 11.30
CA GLU A 129 12.03 6.98 11.57
C GLU A 129 13.14 6.02 11.13
N ILE A 130 13.00 4.73 11.44
CA ILE A 130 13.97 3.71 11.01
C ILE A 130 14.02 3.62 9.48
N ALA A 131 12.86 3.53 8.82
CA ALA A 131 12.80 3.43 7.37
C ALA A 131 13.37 4.68 6.66
N MET A 132 13.09 5.87 7.20
CA MET A 132 13.67 7.11 6.69
C MET A 132 15.19 7.16 6.88
N ALA A 133 15.69 6.73 8.04
CA ALA A 133 17.12 6.65 8.28
C ALA A 133 17.82 5.70 7.32
N LEU A 134 17.23 4.54 7.02
CA LEU A 134 17.74 3.62 6.00
C LEU A 134 17.77 4.28 4.61
N ALA A 135 16.68 4.95 4.22
CA ALA A 135 16.60 5.63 2.93
C ALA A 135 17.66 6.75 2.78
N ASP A 136 17.98 7.44 3.86
CA ASP A 136 19.03 8.47 3.91
C ASP A 136 20.46 7.90 4.03
N GLY A 137 20.62 6.57 4.16
CA GLY A 137 21.90 5.92 4.40
C GLY A 137 22.45 6.12 5.83
N ARG A 138 21.60 6.54 6.77
CA ARG A 138 21.92 6.72 8.20
C ARG A 138 21.83 5.39 8.96
N VAL A 139 22.61 4.41 8.50
CA VAL A 139 22.52 3.00 8.91
C VAL A 139 22.69 2.80 10.42
N VAL A 140 23.67 3.48 11.04
CA VAL A 140 23.94 3.33 12.48
C VAL A 140 22.79 3.86 13.34
N GLU A 141 22.14 4.95 12.92
CA GLU A 141 20.97 5.49 13.62
C GLU A 141 19.76 4.57 13.44
N ALA A 142 19.53 4.08 12.22
CA ALA A 142 18.47 3.11 11.94
C ALA A 142 18.61 1.86 12.81
N MET A 143 19.83 1.32 12.97
CA MET A 143 20.10 0.19 13.86
C MET A 143 19.78 0.51 15.32
N ALA A 144 20.28 1.64 15.82
CA ALA A 144 20.06 2.03 17.22
C ALA A 144 18.58 2.20 17.55
N TRP A 145 17.81 2.85 16.65
CA TRP A 145 16.37 3.02 16.81
C TRP A 145 15.62 1.69 16.69
N ALA A 146 16.05 0.79 15.81
CA ALA A 146 15.46 -0.55 15.72
C ALA A 146 15.72 -1.39 16.97
N ASP A 147 16.90 -1.29 17.57
CA ASP A 147 17.22 -1.95 18.85
C ASP A 147 16.33 -1.43 19.98
N GLU A 148 16.22 -0.11 20.14
CA GLU A 148 15.34 0.51 21.15
C GLU A 148 13.87 0.11 20.95
N ALA A 149 13.40 0.12 19.70
CA ALA A 149 12.06 -0.33 19.37
C ALA A 149 11.86 -1.81 19.72
N LEU A 150 12.80 -2.70 19.43
CA LEU A 150 12.67 -4.14 19.74
C LEU A 150 12.66 -4.44 21.24
N GLU A 151 13.33 -3.62 22.05
CA GLU A 151 13.31 -3.69 23.53
C GLU A 151 11.97 -3.27 24.13
N THR A 152 11.15 -2.52 23.38
CA THR A 152 9.86 -2.02 23.86
C THR A 152 8.85 -3.16 24.04
N VAL A 153 8.25 -3.21 25.23
CA VAL A 153 7.22 -4.21 25.58
C VAL A 153 5.88 -3.76 25.02
N GLY A 154 5.11 -4.71 24.48
CA GLY A 154 3.77 -4.44 23.96
C GLY A 154 3.60 -4.65 22.46
N TRP A 155 4.70 -4.72 21.69
CA TRP A 155 4.59 -5.02 20.25
C TRP A 155 3.96 -6.38 19.97
N THR A 156 3.01 -6.38 19.04
CA THR A 156 2.43 -7.59 18.47
C THR A 156 3.49 -8.40 17.72
N ALA A 157 3.21 -9.68 17.45
CA ALA A 157 4.09 -10.53 16.65
C ALA A 157 4.34 -9.94 15.25
N ARG A 158 3.32 -9.34 14.63
CA ARG A 158 3.42 -8.62 13.35
C ARG A 158 4.40 -7.45 13.41
N GLN A 159 4.23 -6.59 14.42
CA GLN A 159 5.08 -5.40 14.60
C GLN A 159 6.54 -5.81 14.86
N ARG A 160 6.76 -6.82 15.71
CA ARG A 160 8.10 -7.37 15.95
C ARG A 160 8.74 -7.94 14.67
N ALA A 161 7.98 -8.66 13.85
CA ALA A 161 8.49 -9.23 12.61
C ALA A 161 8.96 -8.15 11.64
N GLU A 162 8.24 -7.04 11.55
CA GLU A 162 8.61 -5.91 10.70
C GLU A 162 9.82 -5.13 11.23
N LEU A 163 9.92 -4.88 12.54
CA LEU A 163 11.13 -4.27 13.13
C LEU A 163 12.37 -5.12 12.90
N LEU A 164 12.25 -6.44 13.04
CA LEU A 164 13.33 -7.37 12.72
C LEU A 164 13.71 -7.30 11.24
N GLY A 165 12.73 -7.16 10.33
CA GLY A 165 12.99 -6.93 8.91
C GLY A 165 13.79 -5.64 8.65
N LEU A 166 13.39 -4.53 9.28
CA LEU A 166 14.09 -3.24 9.13
C LEU A 166 15.49 -3.26 9.73
N ARG A 167 15.67 -3.86 10.91
CA ARG A 167 17.01 -4.03 11.50
C ARG A 167 17.88 -4.94 10.63
N GLY A 168 17.30 -5.99 10.06
CA GLY A 168 17.95 -6.86 9.09
C GLY A 168 18.47 -6.10 7.87
N LEU A 169 17.70 -5.16 7.32
CA LEU A 169 18.16 -4.28 6.24
C LEU A 169 19.33 -3.41 6.68
N ALA A 170 19.24 -2.83 7.89
CA ALA A 170 20.33 -2.04 8.45
C ALA A 170 21.62 -2.86 8.61
N TRP A 171 21.53 -4.11 9.05
CA TRP A 171 22.67 -5.04 9.10
C TRP A 171 23.27 -5.32 7.73
N VAL A 172 22.44 -5.50 6.70
CA VAL A 172 22.91 -5.67 5.30
C VAL A 172 23.68 -4.44 4.84
N ASP A 173 23.14 -3.24 5.04
CA ASP A 173 23.80 -1.99 4.65
C ASP A 173 25.09 -1.73 5.44
N TYR A 174 25.16 -2.23 6.67
CA TYR A 174 26.36 -2.19 7.50
C TYR A 174 27.39 -3.27 7.11
N GLY A 175 26.99 -4.29 6.35
CA GLY A 175 27.83 -5.41 5.91
C GLY A 175 27.85 -6.64 6.84
N GLU A 176 27.01 -6.66 7.87
CA GLU A 176 26.92 -7.75 8.85
C GLU A 176 25.80 -8.73 8.48
N PHE A 177 25.99 -9.44 7.35
CA PHE A 177 24.99 -10.35 6.81
C PHE A 177 24.59 -11.46 7.79
N GLY A 178 25.48 -11.87 8.71
CA GLY A 178 25.22 -12.86 9.77
C GLY A 178 24.05 -12.45 10.66
N GLU A 179 24.08 -11.21 11.12
CA GLU A 179 23.04 -10.62 11.96
C GLU A 179 21.76 -10.39 11.17
N ALA A 180 21.87 -9.97 9.90
CA ALA A 180 20.71 -9.84 9.02
C ALA A 180 19.96 -11.19 8.86
N VAL A 181 20.68 -12.28 8.59
CA VAL A 181 20.08 -13.62 8.49
C VAL A 181 19.40 -14.04 9.79
N ARG A 182 20.01 -13.72 10.94
CA ARG A 182 19.41 -14.01 12.25
C ARG A 182 18.08 -13.28 12.44
N ASP A 183 18.04 -12.00 12.09
CA ASP A 183 16.83 -11.19 12.21
C ASP A 183 15.73 -11.60 11.21
N TYR A 184 16.07 -11.85 9.95
CA TYR A 184 15.11 -12.33 8.97
C TYR A 184 14.51 -13.67 9.36
N ARG A 185 15.29 -14.59 9.94
CA ARG A 185 14.77 -15.87 10.46
C ARG A 185 13.81 -15.66 11.62
N ALA A 186 14.14 -14.78 12.54
CA ALA A 186 13.26 -14.44 13.66
C ALA A 186 11.95 -13.81 13.14
N ALA A 187 12.03 -12.92 12.15
CA ALA A 187 10.87 -12.34 11.50
C ALA A 187 10.00 -13.41 10.81
N LEU A 188 10.60 -14.32 10.04
CA LEU A 188 9.89 -15.43 9.37
C LEU A 188 9.21 -16.38 10.37
N ALA A 189 9.84 -16.66 11.51
CA ALA A 189 9.22 -17.45 12.56
C ALA A 189 7.96 -16.78 13.12
N LEU A 190 7.97 -15.44 13.25
CA LEU A 190 6.79 -14.68 13.66
C LEU A 190 5.73 -14.65 12.56
N TRP A 191 6.11 -14.40 11.30
CA TRP A 191 5.18 -14.44 10.16
C TRP A 191 4.46 -15.79 10.05
N ALA A 192 5.16 -16.89 10.29
CA ALA A 192 4.59 -18.24 10.25
C ALA A 192 3.57 -18.53 11.36
N MET A 193 3.58 -17.77 12.46
CA MET A 193 2.61 -17.90 13.56
C MET A 193 1.35 -17.06 13.35
N LEU A 194 1.37 -16.11 12.41
CA LEU A 194 0.23 -15.25 12.13
C LEU A 194 -0.82 -15.95 11.26
N PRO A 195 -2.09 -15.48 11.28
CA PRO A 195 -3.11 -15.94 10.36
C PRO A 195 -2.66 -15.85 8.90
N GLU A 196 -3.14 -16.76 8.05
CA GLU A 196 -2.68 -16.92 6.67
C GLU A 196 -2.85 -15.65 5.81
N ASP A 197 -3.84 -14.81 6.12
CA ASP A 197 -4.16 -13.55 5.46
C ASP A 197 -3.38 -12.34 6.00
N ALA A 198 -2.64 -12.49 7.10
CA ALA A 198 -1.87 -11.41 7.70
C ALA A 198 -0.64 -11.07 6.84
N ASP A 199 -0.67 -9.89 6.21
CA ASP A 199 0.48 -9.21 5.56
C ASP A 199 1.39 -10.12 4.71
N ARG A 200 0.76 -10.96 3.90
CA ARG A 200 1.43 -11.97 3.05
C ARG A 200 2.55 -11.39 2.18
N VAL A 201 2.40 -10.14 1.71
CA VAL A 201 3.43 -9.42 0.95
C VAL A 201 4.71 -9.26 1.78
N LYS A 202 4.61 -8.83 3.05
CA LYS A 202 5.78 -8.66 3.93
C LYS A 202 6.44 -9.98 4.29
N HIS A 203 5.64 -11.03 4.50
CA HIS A 203 6.16 -12.38 4.72
C HIS A 203 7.00 -12.85 3.51
N ILE A 204 6.48 -12.70 2.29
CA ILE A 204 7.20 -13.05 1.05
C ILE A 204 8.45 -12.17 0.85
N GLN A 205 8.36 -10.87 1.11
CA GLN A 205 9.51 -9.96 1.04
C GLN A 205 10.60 -10.33 2.06
N THR A 206 10.24 -10.81 3.25
CA THR A 206 11.22 -11.23 4.26
C THR A 206 12.01 -12.46 3.77
N TRP A 207 11.38 -13.36 3.01
CA TRP A 207 12.08 -14.47 2.36
C TRP A 207 13.06 -14.00 1.28
N ASP A 208 12.65 -13.05 0.44
CA ASP A 208 13.50 -12.42 -0.57
C ASP A 208 14.78 -11.83 0.09
N LEU A 209 14.60 -11.03 1.14
CA LEU A 209 15.71 -10.45 1.91
C LEU A 209 16.62 -11.51 2.54
N LEU A 210 16.05 -12.58 3.10
CA LEU A 210 16.82 -13.70 3.63
C LEU A 210 17.69 -14.36 2.54
N ILE A 211 17.13 -14.61 1.36
CA ILE A 211 17.85 -15.24 0.25
C ILE A 211 19.04 -14.37 -0.16
N GLN A 212 18.83 -13.06 -0.32
CA GLN A 212 19.91 -12.14 -0.67
C GLN A 212 21.02 -12.15 0.39
N ALA A 213 20.68 -12.10 1.68
CA ALA A 213 21.65 -12.14 2.76
C ALA A 213 22.43 -13.47 2.82
N LEU A 214 21.76 -14.61 2.55
CA LEU A 214 22.41 -15.93 2.46
C LEU A 214 23.38 -16.01 1.27
N LEU A 215 23.00 -15.46 0.12
CA LEU A 215 23.89 -15.40 -1.06
C LEU A 215 25.14 -14.55 -0.77
N HIS A 216 25.00 -13.43 -0.06
CA HIS A 216 26.14 -12.60 0.37
C HIS A 216 27.08 -13.33 1.34
N GLN A 217 26.56 -14.26 2.16
CA GLN A 217 27.37 -15.13 3.01
C GLN A 217 27.95 -16.35 2.28
N GLU A 218 27.65 -16.51 0.99
CA GLU A 218 27.99 -17.71 0.21
C GLU A 218 27.38 -19.00 0.79
N ASP A 219 26.27 -18.91 1.53
CA ASP A 219 25.54 -20.05 2.10
C ASP A 219 24.51 -20.60 1.10
N PHE A 220 25.02 -21.13 -0.02
CA PHE A 220 24.21 -21.60 -1.13
C PHE A 220 23.23 -22.74 -0.78
N PRO A 221 23.57 -23.71 0.09
CA PRO A 221 22.61 -24.74 0.52
C PRO A 221 21.37 -24.13 1.18
N GLN A 222 21.57 -23.18 2.10
CA GLN A 222 20.45 -22.54 2.80
C GLN A 222 19.70 -21.57 1.89
N ALA A 223 20.39 -20.87 0.98
CA ALA A 223 19.74 -20.05 -0.04
C ALA A 223 18.84 -20.89 -0.97
N THR A 224 19.29 -22.08 -1.36
CA THR A 224 18.51 -23.02 -2.19
C THR A 224 17.24 -23.49 -1.49
N GLU A 225 17.34 -23.83 -0.20
CA GLU A 225 16.19 -24.21 0.61
C GLU A 225 15.21 -23.04 0.74
N ALA A 226 15.71 -21.85 1.06
CA ALA A 226 14.90 -20.64 1.19
C ALA A 226 14.15 -20.28 -0.10
N VAL A 227 14.80 -20.36 -1.27
CA VAL A 227 14.15 -20.15 -2.58
C VAL A 227 13.06 -21.19 -2.83
N THR A 228 13.30 -22.44 -2.44
CA THR A 228 12.32 -23.53 -2.60
C THR A 228 11.07 -23.25 -1.76
N THR A 229 11.24 -22.85 -0.50
CA THR A 229 10.13 -22.47 0.38
C THR A 229 9.40 -21.22 -0.13
N LEU A 230 10.12 -20.18 -0.54
CA LEU A 230 9.55 -18.96 -1.11
C LEU A 230 8.66 -19.27 -2.31
N VAL A 231 9.11 -20.12 -3.24
CA VAL A 231 8.31 -20.43 -4.42
C VAL A 231 7.05 -21.21 -4.05
N GLN A 232 7.15 -22.20 -3.18
CA GLN A 232 5.97 -22.94 -2.70
C GLN A 232 4.95 -21.99 -2.07
N LEU A 233 5.40 -21.03 -1.28
CA LEU A 233 4.56 -20.01 -0.66
C LEU A 233 3.88 -19.13 -1.70
N VAL A 234 4.63 -18.62 -2.68
CA VAL A 234 4.10 -17.77 -3.76
C VAL A 234 3.10 -18.54 -4.64
N ASP A 235 3.40 -19.78 -5.02
CA ASP A 235 2.54 -20.60 -5.88
C ASP A 235 1.23 -20.97 -5.17
N THR A 236 1.29 -21.32 -3.89
CA THR A 236 0.10 -21.64 -3.07
C THR A 236 -0.85 -20.44 -2.95
N HIS A 237 -0.32 -19.23 -3.09
CA HIS A 237 -1.03 -18.00 -2.78
C HIS A 237 -1.14 -17.03 -3.95
N LYS A 238 -0.85 -17.51 -5.15
CA LYS A 238 -0.70 -16.71 -6.36
C LYS A 238 -1.91 -15.80 -6.63
N ASP A 239 -3.12 -16.33 -6.56
CA ASP A 239 -4.33 -15.58 -6.89
C ASP A 239 -4.60 -14.42 -5.92
N GLY A 240 -4.31 -14.60 -4.63
CA GLY A 240 -4.43 -13.54 -3.63
C GLY A 240 -3.30 -12.53 -3.74
N LEU A 241 -2.10 -13.00 -4.05
CA LEU A 241 -0.91 -12.16 -4.22
C LEU A 241 -1.07 -11.20 -5.41
N PHE A 242 -1.57 -11.68 -6.55
CA PHE A 242 -1.76 -10.86 -7.76
C PHE A 242 -2.80 -9.75 -7.62
N LYS A 243 -3.63 -9.78 -6.57
CA LYS A 243 -4.54 -8.68 -6.23
C LYS A 243 -3.85 -7.53 -5.49
N GLN A 244 -2.63 -7.76 -4.99
CA GLN A 244 -1.84 -6.75 -4.29
C GLN A 244 -0.91 -6.04 -5.28
N PRO A 245 -0.62 -4.73 -5.09
CA PRO A 245 0.24 -3.96 -6.00
C PRO A 245 1.62 -4.59 -6.24
N ASP A 246 2.27 -5.10 -5.18
CA ASP A 246 3.59 -5.73 -5.25
C ASP A 246 3.59 -7.19 -5.70
N GLY A 247 2.41 -7.82 -5.76
CA GLY A 247 2.31 -9.27 -5.94
C GLY A 247 2.92 -9.81 -7.23
N PRO A 248 2.60 -9.23 -8.40
CA PRO A 248 3.21 -9.65 -9.66
C PRO A 248 4.74 -9.51 -9.67
N ARG A 249 5.28 -8.48 -9.00
CA ARG A 249 6.73 -8.28 -8.85
C ARG A 249 7.35 -9.39 -8.00
N LEU A 250 6.75 -9.74 -6.87
CA LEU A 250 7.24 -10.82 -6.00
C LEU A 250 7.20 -12.18 -6.69
N TRP A 251 6.16 -12.45 -7.50
CA TRP A 251 6.10 -13.65 -8.32
C TRP A 251 7.22 -13.70 -9.36
N MET A 252 7.53 -12.59 -10.01
CA MET A 252 8.67 -12.50 -10.94
C MET A 252 10.01 -12.70 -10.21
N ALA A 253 10.17 -12.10 -9.02
CA ALA A 253 11.39 -12.21 -8.21
C ALA A 253 11.74 -13.66 -7.87
N THR A 254 10.76 -14.55 -7.69
CA THR A 254 11.03 -15.98 -7.44
C THR A 254 11.84 -16.66 -8.55
N ALA A 255 11.64 -16.28 -9.83
CA ALA A 255 12.44 -16.80 -10.94
C ALA A 255 13.85 -16.22 -10.91
N TYR A 256 13.98 -14.93 -10.59
CA TYR A 256 15.28 -14.27 -10.44
C TYR A 256 16.12 -14.90 -9.31
N HIS A 257 15.54 -15.20 -8.15
CA HIS A 257 16.28 -15.87 -7.07
C HIS A 257 16.73 -17.28 -7.42
N ARG A 258 15.92 -18.03 -8.18
CA ARG A 258 16.34 -19.33 -8.71
C ARG A 258 17.54 -19.20 -9.65
N ALA A 259 17.54 -18.17 -10.49
CA ALA A 259 18.65 -17.89 -11.39
C ALA A 259 19.93 -17.56 -10.59
N LEU A 260 19.84 -16.68 -9.59
CA LEU A 260 20.97 -16.33 -8.73
C LEU A 260 21.53 -17.55 -8.02
N VAL A 261 20.70 -18.32 -7.31
CA VAL A 261 21.18 -19.50 -6.58
C VAL A 261 21.87 -20.50 -7.51
N ALA A 262 21.32 -20.74 -8.71
CA ALA A 262 21.95 -21.61 -9.70
C ALA A 262 23.28 -21.03 -10.22
N GLU A 263 23.35 -19.72 -10.48
CA GLU A 263 24.58 -19.04 -10.92
C GLU A 263 25.68 -19.16 -9.87
N PHE A 264 25.35 -18.89 -8.60
CA PHE A 264 26.28 -19.02 -7.48
C PHE A 264 26.70 -20.48 -7.22
N ALA A 265 25.83 -21.44 -7.51
CA ALA A 265 26.16 -22.86 -7.52
C ALA A 265 26.95 -23.32 -8.77
N LEU A 266 27.30 -22.39 -9.67
CA LEU A 266 28.01 -22.63 -10.93
C LEU A 266 27.23 -23.54 -11.92
N ASP A 267 25.90 -23.63 -11.77
CA ASP A 267 25.00 -24.31 -12.69
C ASP A 267 24.44 -23.30 -13.71
N TYR A 268 25.33 -22.84 -14.59
CA TYR A 268 25.02 -21.82 -15.60
C TYR A 268 23.87 -22.21 -16.55
N PRO A 269 23.70 -23.47 -17.00
CA PRO A 269 22.54 -23.86 -17.81
C PRO A 269 21.20 -23.66 -17.07
N THR A 270 21.14 -24.03 -15.79
CA THR A 270 19.96 -23.80 -14.96
C THR A 270 19.76 -22.32 -14.68
N ALA A 271 20.84 -21.57 -14.41
CA ALA A 271 20.79 -20.12 -14.20
C ALA A 271 20.25 -19.39 -15.43
N ALA A 272 20.76 -19.68 -16.62
CA ALA A 272 20.31 -19.11 -17.89
C ALA A 272 18.81 -19.37 -18.13
N THR A 273 18.34 -20.58 -17.83
CA THR A 273 16.92 -20.94 -17.94
C THR A 273 16.05 -20.06 -17.04
N TRP A 274 16.46 -19.86 -15.78
CA TRP A 274 15.70 -19.05 -14.83
C TRP A 274 15.82 -17.55 -15.07
N TYR A 275 16.95 -17.07 -15.60
CA TYR A 275 17.07 -15.69 -16.05
C TYR A 275 16.14 -15.37 -17.22
N ALA A 276 16.04 -16.27 -18.20
CA ALA A 276 15.09 -16.14 -19.31
C ALA A 276 13.62 -16.13 -18.81
N GLU A 277 13.29 -17.03 -17.88
CA GLU A 277 11.97 -17.03 -17.22
C GLU A 277 11.73 -15.70 -16.47
N ALA A 278 12.69 -15.22 -15.68
CA ALA A 278 12.58 -13.95 -14.96
C ALA A 278 12.34 -12.77 -15.92
N GLN A 279 13.05 -12.73 -17.05
CA GLN A 279 12.86 -11.73 -18.10
C GLN A 279 11.45 -11.81 -18.72
N GLN A 280 10.97 -13.02 -19.04
CA GLN A 280 9.62 -13.22 -19.56
C GLN A 280 8.55 -12.75 -18.56
N ARG A 281 8.73 -13.05 -17.27
CA ARG A 281 7.83 -12.57 -16.21
C ARG A 281 7.88 -11.05 -16.07
N ALA A 282 9.07 -10.44 -16.14
CA ALA A 282 9.23 -8.98 -16.12
C ALA A 282 8.48 -8.30 -17.27
N GLN A 283 8.53 -8.88 -18.49
CA GLN A 283 7.74 -8.41 -19.63
C GLN A 283 6.23 -8.57 -19.40
N THR A 284 5.82 -9.71 -18.83
CA THR A 284 4.41 -10.02 -18.54
C THR A 284 3.78 -8.99 -17.59
N ILE A 285 4.54 -8.53 -16.60
CA ILE A 285 4.10 -7.52 -15.63
C ILE A 285 4.38 -6.08 -16.08
N ALA A 286 4.85 -5.89 -17.32
CA ALA A 286 5.26 -4.60 -17.87
C ALA A 286 6.26 -3.83 -16.97
N LEU A 287 7.22 -4.54 -16.38
CA LEU A 287 8.26 -3.92 -15.55
C LEU A 287 9.09 -2.95 -16.40
N ALA A 288 9.25 -1.71 -15.93
CA ALA A 288 9.99 -0.69 -16.66
C ALA A 288 11.45 -1.12 -16.88
N PRO A 289 12.03 -0.94 -18.09
CA PRO A 289 13.39 -1.37 -18.38
C PRO A 289 14.46 -0.72 -17.49
N ASP A 290 14.21 0.49 -17.00
CA ASP A 290 15.09 1.22 -16.09
C ASP A 290 14.90 0.83 -14.62
N HIS A 291 13.94 -0.05 -14.30
CA HIS A 291 13.78 -0.57 -12.95
C HIS A 291 15.03 -1.36 -12.52
N PRO A 292 15.55 -1.18 -11.28
CA PRO A 292 16.78 -1.85 -10.82
C PRO A 292 16.78 -3.37 -11.05
N LEU A 293 15.68 -4.04 -10.70
CA LEU A 293 15.54 -5.49 -10.89
C LEU A 293 15.54 -5.93 -12.37
N ALA A 294 15.02 -5.11 -13.28
CA ALA A 294 15.09 -5.40 -14.71
C ALA A 294 16.53 -5.37 -15.23
N ARG A 295 17.35 -4.43 -14.72
CA ARG A 295 18.77 -4.34 -15.03
C ARG A 295 19.54 -5.54 -14.48
N LEU A 296 19.29 -5.93 -13.23
CA LEU A 296 19.94 -7.11 -12.63
C LEU A 296 19.63 -8.41 -13.38
N ILE A 297 18.40 -8.57 -13.88
CA ILE A 297 18.03 -9.72 -14.73
C ILE A 297 18.80 -9.67 -16.06
N ALA A 298 18.85 -8.50 -16.71
CA ALA A 298 19.58 -8.33 -17.98
C ALA A 298 21.08 -8.62 -17.81
N GLU A 299 21.71 -8.08 -16.77
CA GLU A 299 23.12 -8.35 -16.44
C GLU A 299 23.36 -9.83 -16.17
N GLY A 300 22.43 -10.52 -15.50
CA GLY A 300 22.51 -11.97 -15.27
C GLY A 300 22.48 -12.78 -16.56
N ILE A 301 21.63 -12.38 -17.52
CA ILE A 301 21.59 -12.98 -18.87
C ILE A 301 22.94 -12.77 -19.56
N GLU A 302 23.45 -11.53 -19.61
CA GLU A 302 24.71 -11.21 -20.27
C GLU A 302 25.89 -12.00 -19.69
N ARG A 303 25.97 -12.17 -18.37
CA ARG A 303 27.01 -12.98 -17.72
C ARG A 303 26.94 -14.45 -18.12
N ASN A 304 25.75 -15.01 -18.20
CA ASN A 304 25.55 -16.43 -18.54
C ASN A 304 25.81 -16.70 -20.03
N GLU A 305 25.56 -15.72 -20.91
CA GLU A 305 25.92 -15.79 -22.34
C GLU A 305 27.43 -15.73 -22.57
N GLN A 306 28.18 -15.03 -21.71
CA GLN A 306 29.65 -14.90 -21.82
C GLN A 306 30.42 -16.04 -21.13
N GLY A 307 29.81 -16.69 -20.14
CA GLY A 307 30.42 -17.78 -19.35
C GLY A 307 30.12 -19.21 -19.84
N SER A 308 29.28 -19.37 -20.87
CA SER A 308 28.93 -20.65 -21.52
C SER A 308 29.77 -20.91 -22.77
#